data_AF-A0A2J6Q0L1-F1
#
_entry.id   AF-A0A2J6Q0L1-F1
#
_cell.length_a   1.000
_cell.length_b   1.000
_cell.length_c   1.000
_cell.angle_alpha   90.00
_cell.angle_beta   90.00
_cell.angle_gamma   90.00
#
_symmetry.space_group_name_H-M   'P 1'
#
loop_
_entity.id
_entity.type
_entity.pdbx_description
1 polymer ?
#
loop_
_entity_poly.entity_id
_entity_poly.type
_entity_poly.pdbx_seq_one_letter_code
_entity_poly.pdbx_strand_id
1 'polypeptide(L)'
;MDSPPRVKHFVGAFVLASAIPRPVEITCDRCSRRFTNGVYFHCTGCNDGNYDICPDCARTGIYCRDDSHSWVKQVIENGLRSSDVTISPESARKTNSVASYPSRFRPPQDTDTPKSLFADEHRFIRKSDPREILIYTDGACLRNGQSNPQAGFAFVYRSSAYNQTGTLTHAGTVRVRLETMGPTGETYTQTSNRAELRAVIAALQFLDWSTDCNRSWRSLVFATDSEYVAVNATERIKRWEATGWKLASYKGRAPEPVKNQDLWKLLLILIRQLREDGVNVAFWRIPREWNERADEFVKKGAE
;
A
#
# COMPACT_ATOMS: atom_id res chain seq x y z
N MET A 1 -36.83 -48.21 76.38
CA MET A 1 -36.82 -46.75 76.14
C MET A 1 -35.93 -46.52 74.94
N ASP A 2 -36.48 -46.64 73.74
CA ASP A 2 -35.72 -46.49 72.50
C ASP A 2 -35.93 -45.10 71.90
N SER A 3 -34.80 -44.49 71.56
CA SER A 3 -34.69 -43.12 71.03
C SER A 3 -35.13 -43.03 69.57
N PRO A 4 -35.63 -41.88 69.08
CA PRO A 4 -36.02 -41.72 67.68
C PRO A 4 -34.81 -41.56 66.75
N PRO A 5 -34.95 -41.81 65.43
CA PRO A 5 -33.82 -41.85 64.50
C PRO A 5 -33.33 -40.45 64.10
N ARG A 6 -32.00 -40.32 63.93
CA ARG A 6 -31.33 -39.11 63.45
C ARG A 6 -31.55 -38.93 61.94
N VAL A 7 -32.02 -37.74 61.54
CA VAL A 7 -32.07 -37.27 60.16
C VAL A 7 -30.64 -36.96 59.67
N LYS A 8 -30.20 -37.57 58.57
CA LYS A 8 -28.93 -37.22 57.91
C LYS A 8 -29.14 -35.99 57.04
N HIS A 9 -28.49 -34.88 57.36
CA HIS A 9 -28.38 -33.73 56.46
C HIS A 9 -27.37 -34.04 55.35
N PHE A 10 -27.84 -34.05 54.10
CA PHE A 10 -26.98 -34.01 52.92
C PHE A 10 -26.48 -32.58 52.75
N VAL A 11 -25.19 -32.34 52.98
CA VAL A 11 -24.52 -31.11 52.58
C VAL A 11 -24.23 -31.25 51.09
N GLY A 12 -24.98 -30.54 50.25
CA GLY A 12 -24.73 -30.47 48.81
C GLY A 12 -23.39 -29.77 48.54
N ALA A 13 -22.50 -30.43 47.82
CA ALA A 13 -21.30 -29.82 47.29
C ALA A 13 -21.70 -28.80 46.20
N PHE A 14 -21.47 -27.51 46.47
CA PHE A 14 -21.52 -26.48 45.43
C PHE A 14 -20.36 -26.72 44.46
N VAL A 15 -20.68 -27.20 43.25
CA VAL A 15 -19.77 -27.15 42.11
C VAL A 15 -19.67 -25.69 41.68
N LEU A 16 -18.50 -25.08 41.86
CA LEU A 16 -18.19 -23.78 41.26
C LEU A 16 -18.30 -23.93 39.74
N ALA A 17 -19.30 -23.29 39.13
CA ALA A 17 -19.38 -23.15 37.69
C ALA A 17 -18.11 -22.42 37.21
N SER A 18 -17.26 -23.13 36.48
CA SER A 18 -16.09 -22.53 35.83
C SER A 18 -16.58 -21.42 34.90
N ALA A 19 -16.13 -20.18 35.15
CA ALA A 19 -16.51 -19.04 34.34
C ALA A 19 -16.11 -19.30 32.88
N ILE A 20 -17.09 -19.29 31.97
CA ILE A 20 -16.83 -19.40 30.54
C ILE A 20 -15.87 -18.25 30.18
N PRO A 21 -14.65 -18.52 29.68
CA PRO A 21 -13.71 -17.48 29.31
C PRO A 21 -14.37 -16.56 28.28
N ARG A 22 -14.33 -15.24 28.53
CA ARG A 22 -14.82 -14.28 27.53
C ARG A 22 -14.01 -14.47 26.25
N PRO A 23 -14.66 -14.53 25.07
CA PRO A 23 -13.96 -14.71 23.82
C PRO A 23 -12.96 -13.57 23.64
N VAL A 24 -11.72 -13.95 23.39
CA VAL A 24 -10.63 -13.03 23.09
C VAL A 24 -10.91 -12.38 21.74
N GLU A 25 -11.22 -11.09 21.73
CA GLU A 25 -11.32 -10.28 20.51
C GLU A 25 -10.02 -9.51 20.31
N ILE A 26 -9.41 -9.64 19.13
CA ILE A 26 -8.27 -8.84 18.70
C ILE A 26 -8.75 -7.87 17.63
N THR A 27 -8.27 -6.63 17.72
CA THR A 27 -8.47 -5.62 16.68
C THR A 27 -7.14 -5.37 15.98
N CYS A 28 -7.11 -5.45 14.65
CA CYS A 28 -5.94 -5.05 13.88
C CYS A 28 -5.75 -3.53 13.97
N ASP A 29 -4.65 -3.06 14.55
CA ASP A 29 -4.32 -1.63 14.69
C ASP A 29 -4.17 -0.88 13.35
N ARG A 30 -4.06 -1.62 12.24
CA ARG A 30 -3.86 -1.06 10.91
C ARG A 30 -5.12 -0.94 10.07
N CYS A 31 -5.95 -1.98 10.05
CA CYS A 31 -7.16 -2.01 9.20
C CYS A 31 -8.45 -2.05 10.01
N SER A 32 -8.34 -1.96 11.34
CA SER A 32 -9.45 -2.02 12.29
C SER A 32 -10.31 -3.28 12.23
N ARG A 33 -9.86 -4.30 11.47
CA ARG A 33 -10.56 -5.59 11.38
C ARG A 33 -10.48 -6.31 12.73
N ARG A 34 -11.63 -6.75 13.21
CA ARG A 34 -11.77 -7.57 14.41
C ARG A 34 -11.79 -9.05 14.06
N PHE A 35 -11.18 -9.87 14.90
CA PHE A 35 -11.18 -11.32 14.75
C PHE A 35 -11.02 -12.00 16.12
N THR A 36 -11.62 -13.17 16.24
CA THR A 36 -11.68 -13.97 17.48
C THR A 36 -11.03 -15.35 17.34
N ASN A 37 -10.49 -15.64 16.16
CA ASN A 37 -9.88 -16.93 15.84
C ASN A 37 -8.81 -16.76 14.76
N GLY A 38 -7.83 -17.66 14.73
CA GLY A 38 -6.75 -17.70 13.75
C GLY A 38 -5.47 -16.96 14.18
N VAL A 39 -4.60 -16.71 13.20
CA VAL A 39 -3.26 -16.15 13.41
C VAL A 39 -3.29 -14.63 13.44
N TYR A 40 -2.46 -14.02 14.30
CA TYR A 40 -2.11 -12.59 14.26
C TYR A 40 -0.65 -12.37 14.64
N PHE A 41 -0.16 -11.15 14.47
CA PHE A 41 1.20 -10.77 14.80
C PHE A 41 1.18 -9.65 15.82
N HIS A 42 1.89 -9.88 16.91
CA HIS A 42 1.95 -9.01 18.07
C HIS A 42 3.32 -8.33 18.15
N CYS A 43 3.34 -7.01 18.29
CA CYS A 43 4.57 -6.25 18.50
C CYS A 43 4.89 -6.18 19.98
N THR A 44 6.12 -6.52 20.37
CA THR A 44 6.52 -6.48 21.79
C THR A 44 6.92 -5.08 22.28
N GLY A 45 6.99 -4.08 21.40
CA GLY A 45 7.49 -2.74 21.74
C GLY A 45 6.56 -1.57 21.41
N CYS A 46 5.51 -1.77 20.61
CA CYS A 46 4.55 -0.71 20.29
C CYS A 46 3.29 -0.78 21.17
N ASN A 47 2.71 0.38 21.47
CA ASN A 47 1.47 0.52 22.24
C ASN A 47 1.51 -0.24 23.58
N ASP A 48 2.63 -0.14 24.31
CA ASP A 48 2.90 -0.88 25.55
C ASP A 48 2.76 -2.40 25.41
N GLY A 49 3.09 -2.94 24.24
CA GLY A 49 2.92 -4.35 23.92
C GLY A 49 1.45 -4.71 23.66
N ASN A 50 0.71 -3.84 22.96
CA ASN A 50 -0.67 -4.08 22.53
C ASN A 50 -0.89 -3.59 21.10
N TYR A 51 0.11 -3.79 20.24
CA TYR A 51 -0.01 -3.50 18.82
C TYR A 51 -0.10 -4.80 18.04
N ASP A 52 -1.29 -5.08 17.51
CA ASP A 52 -1.69 -6.32 16.88
C ASP A 52 -2.07 -6.10 15.42
N ILE A 53 -1.58 -6.96 14.53
CA ILE A 53 -1.95 -6.90 13.10
C ILE A 53 -2.45 -8.25 12.59
N CYS A 54 -3.44 -8.19 11.70
CA CYS A 54 -3.96 -9.38 11.05
C CYS A 54 -2.98 -9.92 9.98
N PRO A 55 -3.13 -11.19 9.55
CA PRO A 55 -2.25 -11.80 8.55
C PRO A 55 -2.22 -11.03 7.22
N ASP A 56 -3.34 -10.43 6.82
CA ASP A 56 -3.40 -9.62 5.60
C ASP A 56 -2.53 -8.37 5.69
N CYS A 57 -2.57 -7.69 6.83
CA CYS A 57 -1.73 -6.52 7.09
C CYS A 57 -0.26 -6.93 7.24
N ALA A 58 0.04 -8.03 7.94
CA ALA A 58 1.41 -8.56 8.05
C ALA A 58 2.02 -8.95 6.70
N ARG A 59 1.21 -9.51 5.78
CA ARG A 59 1.63 -9.80 4.40
C ARG A 59 2.01 -8.56 3.60
N THR A 60 1.64 -7.36 4.04
CA THR A 60 2.17 -6.15 3.42
C THR A 60 3.60 -5.83 3.89
N GLY A 61 4.21 -6.58 4.82
CA GLY A 61 5.62 -6.37 5.19
C GLY A 61 5.89 -5.13 6.05
N ILE A 62 4.85 -4.36 6.40
CA ILE A 62 4.91 -3.37 7.48
C ILE A 62 4.25 -4.02 8.68
N TYR A 63 5.06 -4.37 9.66
CA TYR A 63 4.58 -4.97 10.88
C TYR A 63 4.18 -3.88 11.90
N CYS A 64 5.04 -2.92 12.27
CA CYS A 64 4.66 -1.74 13.11
C CYS A 64 5.42 -0.48 12.70
N ARG A 65 5.21 0.59 13.47
CA ARG A 65 5.84 1.90 13.32
C ARG A 65 7.35 1.90 13.59
N ASP A 66 7.85 0.94 14.37
CA ASP A 66 9.28 0.79 14.68
C ASP A 66 9.83 -0.54 14.12
N ASP A 67 10.93 -0.46 13.38
CA ASP A 67 11.56 -1.59 12.70
C ASP A 67 12.77 -2.15 13.45
N SER A 68 12.93 -1.75 14.71
CA SER A 68 13.77 -2.36 15.72
C SER A 68 12.97 -3.33 16.61
N HIS A 69 11.64 -3.29 16.55
CA HIS A 69 10.78 -4.14 17.37
C HIS A 69 10.63 -5.56 16.83
N SER A 70 10.80 -6.51 17.74
CA SER A 70 10.51 -7.92 17.52
C SER A 70 9.01 -8.19 17.54
N TRP A 71 8.66 -9.30 16.93
CA TRP A 71 7.28 -9.72 16.72
C TRP A 71 7.07 -11.11 17.24
N VAL A 72 5.87 -11.38 17.73
CA VAL A 72 5.45 -12.73 18.08
C VAL A 72 4.24 -13.08 17.24
N LYS A 73 4.35 -14.14 16.44
CA LYS A 73 3.20 -14.76 15.82
C LYS A 73 2.38 -15.41 16.93
N GLN A 74 1.12 -14.98 17.05
CA GLN A 74 0.18 -15.49 18.02
C GLN A 74 -0.95 -16.22 17.29
N VAL A 75 -1.51 -17.24 17.95
CA VAL A 75 -2.64 -18.02 17.45
C VAL A 75 -3.75 -17.94 18.48
N ILE A 76 -4.97 -17.69 18.01
CA ILE A 76 -6.19 -17.87 18.80
C ILE A 76 -6.89 -19.10 18.26
N GLU A 77 -7.09 -20.10 19.12
CA GLU A 77 -7.90 -21.27 18.82
C GLU A 77 -8.79 -21.57 20.03
N ASN A 78 -10.10 -21.75 19.78
CA ASN A 78 -11.09 -22.02 20.82
C ASN A 78 -11.06 -21.00 21.99
N GLY A 79 -10.74 -19.74 21.70
CA GLY A 79 -10.67 -18.66 22.70
C GLY A 79 -9.38 -18.62 23.53
N LEU A 80 -8.41 -19.51 23.27
CA LEU A 80 -7.11 -19.55 23.94
C LEU A 80 -6.03 -18.90 23.05
N ARG A 81 -5.15 -18.09 23.65
CA ARG A 81 -3.97 -17.49 23.00
C ARG A 81 -2.76 -18.39 23.18
N SER A 82 -2.03 -18.68 22.11
CA SER A 82 -0.70 -19.30 22.15
C SER A 82 0.29 -18.54 21.28
N SER A 83 1.55 -18.51 21.72
CA SER A 83 2.67 -17.89 21.00
C SER A 83 3.43 -18.95 20.21
N ASP A 84 3.69 -18.69 18.93
CA ASP A 84 4.25 -19.68 18.00
C ASP A 84 5.71 -19.37 17.67
N VAL A 85 5.98 -18.20 17.09
CA VAL A 85 7.33 -17.85 16.57
C VAL A 85 7.66 -16.40 16.87
N THR A 86 8.88 -16.15 17.36
CA THR A 86 9.45 -14.80 17.43
C THR A 86 10.08 -14.45 16.07
N ILE A 87 9.64 -13.35 15.47
CA ILE A 87 10.14 -12.85 14.20
C ILE A 87 11.00 -11.62 14.52
N SER A 88 12.28 -11.71 14.18
CA SER A 88 13.20 -10.58 14.33
C SER A 88 12.80 -9.43 13.40
N PRO A 89 13.24 -8.20 13.68
CA PRO A 89 12.93 -7.07 12.81
C PRO A 89 13.50 -7.24 11.39
N GLU A 90 14.66 -7.89 11.26
CA GLU A 90 15.26 -8.22 9.96
C GLU A 90 14.45 -9.28 9.21
N SER A 91 14.00 -10.33 9.91
CA SER A 91 13.14 -11.36 9.33
C SER A 91 11.80 -10.77 8.91
N ALA A 92 11.21 -9.86 9.69
CA ALA A 92 9.97 -9.16 9.35
C ALA A 92 10.09 -8.31 8.05
N ARG A 93 11.28 -7.79 7.74
CA ARG A 93 11.52 -7.09 6.45
C ARG A 93 11.59 -8.06 5.27
N LYS A 94 12.11 -9.27 5.49
CA LYS A 94 12.41 -10.27 4.43
C LYS A 94 11.32 -11.33 4.22
N THR A 95 10.29 -11.41 5.07
CA THR A 95 9.28 -12.50 5.09
C THR A 95 8.31 -12.57 3.90
N ASN A 96 8.58 -11.91 2.77
CA ASN A 96 7.76 -12.09 1.57
C ASN A 96 8.62 -12.19 0.30
N SER A 97 9.09 -13.40 0.00
CA SER A 97 9.57 -13.82 -1.33
C SER A 97 8.43 -14.20 -2.29
N VAL A 98 7.18 -13.86 -1.96
CA VAL A 98 6.04 -14.02 -2.87
C VAL A 98 6.06 -12.87 -3.88
N ALA A 99 5.72 -13.14 -5.14
CA ALA A 99 5.51 -12.13 -6.17
C ALA A 99 4.73 -10.93 -5.59
N SER A 100 5.44 -9.84 -5.33
CA SER A 100 4.87 -8.64 -4.74
C SER A 100 4.12 -7.85 -5.81
N TYR A 101 2.90 -7.48 -5.49
CA TYR A 101 2.04 -6.65 -6.33
C TYR A 101 1.65 -5.42 -5.53
N PRO A 102 1.46 -4.27 -6.20
CA PRO A 102 0.99 -3.09 -5.49
C PRO A 102 -0.42 -3.31 -4.94
N SER A 103 -0.70 -2.65 -3.84
CA SER A 103 -2.00 -2.71 -3.16
C SER A 103 -2.88 -1.51 -3.49
N ARG A 104 -4.18 -1.64 -3.28
CA ARG A 104 -5.08 -0.48 -3.30
C ARG A 104 -5.00 0.22 -1.94
N PHE A 105 -4.65 1.51 -1.93
CA PHE A 105 -4.74 2.33 -0.74
C PHE A 105 -6.21 2.52 -0.36
N ARG A 106 -6.51 2.31 0.92
CA ARG A 106 -7.85 2.50 1.48
C ARG A 106 -7.75 3.56 2.55
N PRO A 107 -8.32 4.76 2.34
CA PRO A 107 -8.37 5.74 3.41
C PRO A 107 -9.17 5.19 4.61
N PRO A 108 -8.90 5.66 5.84
CA PRO A 108 -9.69 5.29 7.02
C PRO A 108 -11.19 5.56 6.87
N GLN A 109 -11.55 6.68 6.22
CA GLN A 109 -12.93 7.05 5.92
C GLN A 109 -13.07 7.37 4.42
N ASP A 110 -14.24 7.09 3.84
CA ASP A 110 -14.49 7.36 2.41
C ASP A 110 -14.46 8.86 2.06
N THR A 111 -14.66 9.73 3.06
CA THR A 111 -14.58 11.20 2.94
C THR A 111 -13.17 11.75 3.09
N ASP A 112 -12.20 10.91 3.47
CA ASP A 112 -10.82 11.35 3.61
C ASP A 112 -10.23 11.76 2.25
N THR A 113 -9.48 12.86 2.30
CA THR A 113 -8.78 13.41 1.15
C THR A 113 -7.29 13.30 1.37
N PRO A 114 -6.47 13.39 0.31
CA PRO A 114 -5.03 13.53 0.44
C PRO A 114 -4.62 14.62 1.45
N LYS A 115 -5.29 15.78 1.43
CA LYS A 115 -5.02 16.90 2.36
C LYS A 115 -5.45 16.59 3.80
N SER A 116 -6.49 15.77 4.01
CA SER A 116 -6.89 15.37 5.37
C SER A 116 -5.88 14.38 5.98
N LEU A 117 -5.35 13.44 5.19
CA LEU A 117 -4.48 12.36 5.67
C LEU A 117 -2.98 12.69 5.68
N PHE A 118 -2.52 13.54 4.77
CA PHE A 118 -1.09 13.83 4.58
C PHE A 118 -0.79 15.30 4.89
N ALA A 119 0.23 15.54 5.72
CA ALA A 119 0.74 16.87 6.02
C ALA A 119 1.56 17.41 4.85
N ASP A 120 1.53 18.73 4.64
CA ASP A 120 2.20 19.42 3.54
C ASP A 120 3.21 20.44 4.10
N GLU A 121 4.33 19.93 4.62
CA GLU A 121 5.40 20.77 5.20
C GLU A 121 6.63 20.77 4.28
N HIS A 122 7.24 19.59 4.07
CA HIS A 122 8.42 19.38 3.22
C HIS A 122 8.34 18.15 2.30
N ARG A 123 7.38 17.27 2.59
CA ARG A 123 6.97 16.05 1.89
C ARG A 123 5.49 15.85 2.20
N PHE A 124 4.78 15.05 1.43
CA PHE A 124 3.40 14.68 1.75
C PHE A 124 3.38 13.49 2.71
N ILE A 125 3.62 13.74 3.99
CA ILE A 125 3.83 12.70 5.01
C ILE A 125 2.50 12.33 5.66
N ARG A 126 2.20 11.05 5.81
CA ARG A 126 0.99 10.59 6.48
C ARG A 126 0.99 11.05 7.95
N LYS A 127 -0.06 11.75 8.37
CA LYS A 127 -0.17 12.30 9.74
C LYS A 127 -0.14 11.22 10.83
N SER A 128 -0.65 10.02 10.53
CA SER A 128 -0.68 8.87 11.44
C SER A 128 0.53 7.94 11.33
N ASP A 129 1.35 8.09 10.28
CA ASP A 129 2.50 7.23 10.01
C ASP A 129 3.62 8.03 9.33
N PRO A 130 4.66 8.45 10.07
CA PRO A 130 5.72 9.29 9.50
C PRO A 130 6.58 8.58 8.44
N ARG A 131 6.40 7.26 8.23
CA ARG A 131 7.11 6.48 7.21
C ARG A 131 6.23 6.14 6.00
N GLU A 132 5.06 6.77 5.87
CA GLU A 132 4.22 6.70 4.67
C GLU A 132 4.17 8.06 3.96
N ILE A 133 4.47 8.06 2.66
CA ILE A 133 4.48 9.26 1.81
C ILE A 133 3.47 9.14 0.69
N LEU A 134 2.82 10.25 0.36
CA LEU A 134 2.00 10.40 -0.84
C LEU A 134 2.80 11.01 -1.98
N ILE A 135 2.60 10.51 -3.20
CA ILE A 135 3.15 11.08 -4.43
C ILE A 135 1.99 11.25 -5.41
N TYR A 136 1.79 12.47 -5.90
CA TYR A 136 0.81 12.73 -6.95
C TYR A 136 1.43 12.45 -8.31
N THR A 137 0.67 11.84 -9.21
CA THR A 137 1.12 11.55 -10.59
C THR A 137 0.03 11.88 -11.57
N ASP A 138 0.44 12.40 -12.74
CA ASP A 138 -0.45 12.63 -13.87
C ASP A 138 0.31 12.44 -15.20
N GLY A 139 -0.45 12.19 -16.26
CA GLY A 139 0.04 12.14 -17.63
C GLY A 139 -1.01 12.59 -18.63
N ALA A 140 -0.62 13.46 -19.56
CA ALA A 140 -1.50 13.89 -20.65
C ALA A 140 -0.88 13.64 -22.02
N CYS A 141 -1.74 13.61 -23.02
CA CYS A 141 -1.37 13.53 -24.43
C CYS A 141 -2.24 14.47 -25.24
N LEU A 142 -1.62 15.51 -25.81
CA LEU A 142 -2.22 16.34 -26.84
C LEU A 142 -2.38 15.50 -28.10
N ARG A 143 -3.52 15.65 -28.79
CA ARG A 143 -3.86 14.87 -29.99
C ARG A 143 -3.83 13.35 -29.73
N ASN A 144 -4.27 12.92 -28.54
CA ASN A 144 -4.34 11.50 -28.19
C ASN A 144 -5.20 10.71 -29.19
N GLY A 145 -4.62 9.65 -29.76
CA GLY A 145 -5.27 8.84 -30.80
C GLY A 145 -5.37 9.50 -32.18
N GLN A 146 -4.77 10.67 -32.38
CA GLN A 146 -4.72 11.39 -33.66
C GLN A 146 -3.28 11.43 -34.22
N SER A 147 -3.08 12.12 -35.34
CA SER A 147 -1.75 12.30 -35.92
C SER A 147 -0.87 13.22 -35.06
N ASN A 148 0.43 12.88 -34.99
CA ASN A 148 1.44 13.61 -34.22
C ASN A 148 1.07 13.81 -32.73
N PRO A 149 0.79 12.75 -31.96
CA PRO A 149 0.48 12.87 -30.54
C PRO A 149 1.69 13.39 -29.76
N GLN A 150 1.42 14.26 -28.77
CA GLN A 150 2.44 14.87 -27.93
C GLN A 150 2.09 14.66 -26.47
N ALA A 151 2.82 13.80 -25.79
CA ALA A 151 2.54 13.42 -24.42
C ALA A 151 3.65 13.85 -23.47
N GLY A 152 3.25 14.17 -22.25
CA GLY A 152 4.11 14.51 -21.14
C GLY A 152 3.55 13.94 -19.85
N PHE A 153 4.41 13.75 -18.87
CA PHE A 153 4.04 13.23 -17.56
C PHE A 153 4.69 14.06 -16.45
N ALA A 154 4.09 14.04 -15.27
CA ALA A 154 4.63 14.71 -14.11
C ALA A 154 4.32 13.94 -12.83
N PHE A 155 5.17 14.14 -11.82
CA PHE A 155 4.88 13.71 -10.46
C PHE A 155 5.30 14.78 -9.46
N VAL A 156 4.56 14.84 -8.35
CA VAL A 156 4.76 15.79 -7.26
C VAL A 156 5.01 15.00 -5.98
N TYR A 157 6.22 15.11 -5.44
CA TYR A 157 6.70 14.35 -4.27
C TYR A 157 6.89 15.23 -3.02
N ARG A 158 6.75 16.54 -3.18
CA ARG A 158 6.62 17.55 -2.12
C ARG A 158 6.04 18.83 -2.69
N SER A 159 5.66 19.77 -1.83
CA SER A 159 5.44 21.15 -2.27
C SER A 159 6.75 21.81 -2.67
N SER A 160 6.69 22.64 -3.72
CA SER A 160 7.80 23.50 -4.10
C SER A 160 8.03 24.57 -3.04
N ALA A 161 9.29 24.84 -2.70
CA ALA A 161 9.64 25.89 -1.74
C ALA A 161 10.20 27.11 -2.47
N TYR A 162 9.81 28.29 -1.98
CA TYR A 162 10.21 29.59 -2.54
C TYR A 162 10.88 30.41 -1.44
N ASN A 163 11.86 31.22 -1.81
CA ASN A 163 12.42 32.21 -0.89
C ASN A 163 11.45 33.41 -0.72
N GLN A 164 11.82 34.36 0.14
CA GLN A 164 11.00 35.55 0.41
C GLN A 164 10.74 36.42 -0.83
N THR A 165 11.58 36.32 -1.87
CA THR A 165 11.43 37.05 -3.14
C THR A 165 10.60 36.28 -4.17
N GLY A 166 10.04 35.13 -3.82
CA GLY A 166 9.25 34.28 -4.73
C GLY A 166 10.08 33.45 -5.70
N THR A 167 11.41 33.40 -5.54
CA THR A 167 12.29 32.57 -6.36
C THR A 167 12.22 31.11 -5.89
N LEU A 168 12.07 30.18 -6.83
CA LEU A 168 12.07 28.75 -6.55
C LEU A 168 13.42 28.33 -5.94
N THR A 169 13.38 27.76 -4.74
CA THR A 169 14.58 27.22 -4.07
C THR A 169 14.65 25.71 -4.17
N HIS A 170 13.50 25.04 -4.08
CA HIS A 170 13.40 23.59 -4.10
C HIS A 170 12.20 23.18 -4.93
N ALA A 171 12.46 22.58 -6.09
CA ALA A 171 11.40 21.98 -6.89
C ALA A 171 10.78 20.80 -6.13
N GLY A 172 9.46 20.76 -6.06
CA GLY A 172 8.69 19.62 -5.55
C GLY A 172 8.08 18.74 -6.62
N THR A 173 8.33 19.10 -7.89
CA THR A 173 7.75 18.48 -9.06
C THR A 173 8.84 18.10 -10.05
N VAL A 174 8.67 16.96 -10.69
CA VAL A 174 9.37 16.59 -11.92
C VAL A 174 8.33 16.53 -13.04
N ARG A 175 8.63 17.18 -14.17
CA ARG A 175 7.81 17.14 -15.38
C ARG A 175 8.72 16.82 -16.56
N VAL A 176 8.28 15.92 -17.44
CA VAL A 176 9.09 15.44 -18.55
C VAL A 176 8.21 15.17 -19.75
N ARG A 177 8.75 15.44 -20.95
CA ARG A 177 8.16 14.96 -22.18
C ARG A 177 8.22 13.43 -22.22
N LEU A 178 7.14 12.78 -22.62
CA LEU A 178 7.14 11.33 -22.78
C LEU A 178 8.15 10.95 -23.87
N GLU A 179 8.96 9.94 -23.60
CA GLU A 179 9.99 9.47 -24.54
C GLU A 179 9.36 8.96 -25.85
N THR A 180 10.16 8.74 -26.89
CA THR A 180 9.69 8.12 -28.16
C THR A 180 9.99 6.63 -28.23
N MET A 181 10.89 6.14 -27.38
CA MET A 181 11.31 4.74 -27.28
C MET A 181 11.05 4.21 -25.88
N GLY A 182 10.51 2.99 -25.79
CA GLY A 182 10.18 2.34 -24.52
C GLY A 182 11.41 1.76 -23.84
N PRO A 183 11.28 1.21 -22.62
CA PRO A 183 12.38 0.55 -21.91
C PRO A 183 12.94 -0.67 -22.64
N THR A 184 12.23 -1.23 -23.63
CA THR A 184 12.71 -2.30 -24.50
C THR A 184 13.53 -1.80 -25.70
N GLY A 185 13.65 -0.48 -25.89
CA GLY A 185 14.24 0.13 -27.08
C GLY A 185 13.30 0.20 -28.30
N GLU A 186 12.05 -0.23 -28.17
CA GLU A 186 11.08 -0.15 -29.28
C GLU A 186 10.37 1.21 -29.30
N THR A 187 10.17 1.75 -30.50
CA THR A 187 9.37 2.98 -30.70
C THR A 187 7.89 2.71 -30.46
N TYR A 188 7.18 3.70 -29.92
CA TYR A 188 5.75 3.58 -29.63
C TYR A 188 4.97 4.85 -30.00
N THR A 189 3.66 4.70 -30.17
CA THR A 189 2.76 5.85 -30.30
C THR A 189 2.49 6.46 -28.93
N GLN A 190 2.73 7.77 -28.80
CA GLN A 190 2.45 8.48 -27.55
C GLN A 190 0.95 8.50 -27.23
N THR A 191 0.58 8.16 -26.00
CA THR A 191 -0.82 8.12 -25.52
C THR A 191 -0.91 8.60 -24.09
N SER A 192 -2.08 9.06 -23.67
CA SER A 192 -2.33 9.49 -22.28
C SER A 192 -2.05 8.35 -21.30
N ASN A 193 -2.60 7.16 -21.54
CA ASN A 193 -2.40 5.97 -20.69
C ASN A 193 -0.92 5.63 -20.48
N ARG A 194 -0.09 5.85 -21.50
CA ARG A 194 1.34 5.60 -21.42
C ARG A 194 2.06 6.66 -20.61
N ALA A 195 1.69 7.93 -20.78
CA ALA A 195 2.21 9.04 -19.96
C ALA A 195 1.86 8.85 -18.47
N GLU A 196 0.61 8.49 -18.18
CA GLU A 196 0.10 8.23 -16.84
C GLU A 196 0.89 7.13 -16.12
N LEU A 197 1.10 6.00 -16.81
CA LEU A 197 1.89 4.89 -16.27
C LEU A 197 3.37 5.26 -16.13
N ARG A 198 3.91 6.04 -17.08
CA ARG A 198 5.30 6.51 -17.04
C ARG A 198 5.54 7.47 -15.87
N ALA A 199 4.56 8.29 -15.48
CA ALA A 199 4.63 9.20 -14.34
C ALA A 199 4.98 8.46 -13.04
N VAL A 200 4.29 7.35 -12.79
CA VAL A 200 4.53 6.50 -11.62
C VAL A 200 5.91 5.85 -11.68
N ILE A 201 6.28 5.30 -12.84
CA ILE A 201 7.59 4.67 -13.02
C ILE A 201 8.72 5.69 -12.81
N ALA A 202 8.56 6.91 -13.32
CA ALA A 202 9.54 7.97 -13.14
C ALA A 202 9.69 8.36 -11.67
N ALA A 203 8.58 8.46 -10.94
CA ALA A 203 8.61 8.72 -9.51
C ALA A 203 9.32 7.59 -8.73
N LEU A 204 9.05 6.33 -9.06
CA LEU A 204 9.76 5.18 -8.47
C LEU A 204 11.27 5.21 -8.75
N GLN A 205 11.69 5.66 -9.92
CA GLN A 205 13.09 5.76 -10.33
C GLN A 205 13.80 7.03 -9.81
N PHE A 206 13.05 7.98 -9.26
CA PHE A 206 13.57 9.31 -8.97
C PHE A 206 14.52 9.34 -7.76
N LEU A 207 14.21 8.57 -6.72
CA LEU A 207 15.00 8.46 -5.50
C LEU A 207 15.10 7.00 -5.09
N ASP A 208 16.14 6.66 -4.33
CA ASP A 208 16.10 5.45 -3.52
C ASP A 208 15.17 5.72 -2.33
N TRP A 209 13.90 5.35 -2.50
CA TRP A 209 12.88 5.57 -1.48
C TRP A 209 13.14 4.80 -0.17
N SER A 210 13.94 3.74 -0.21
CA SER A 210 14.28 2.98 1.00
C SER A 210 15.29 3.72 1.89
N THR A 211 16.12 4.58 1.30
CA THR A 211 17.17 5.33 2.00
C THR A 211 16.97 6.85 1.96
N ASP A 212 15.92 7.34 1.30
CA ASP A 212 15.56 8.77 1.28
C ASP A 212 15.48 9.33 2.71
N CYS A 213 15.94 10.57 2.85
CA CYS A 213 15.92 11.27 4.12
C CYS A 213 14.48 11.30 4.67
N ASN A 214 14.34 11.24 6.01
CA ASN A 214 13.08 11.09 6.76
C ASN A 214 12.74 9.65 7.23
N ARG A 215 13.72 8.95 7.82
CA ARG A 215 13.57 7.67 8.55
C ARG A 215 13.27 6.42 7.69
N SER A 216 13.62 6.43 6.39
CA SER A 216 13.37 5.35 5.42
C SER A 216 11.89 5.07 5.19
N TRP A 217 11.39 5.39 3.99
CA TRP A 217 9.98 5.18 3.66
C TRP A 217 9.63 3.70 3.73
N ARG A 218 8.42 3.40 4.20
CA ARG A 218 7.87 2.04 4.30
C ARG A 218 6.66 1.85 3.42
N SER A 219 6.02 2.94 3.02
CA SER A 219 4.86 2.95 2.16
C SER A 219 4.91 4.17 1.25
N LEU A 220 4.85 3.93 -0.06
CA LEU A 220 4.63 4.94 -1.09
C LEU A 220 3.18 4.81 -1.56
N VAL A 221 2.42 5.89 -1.44
CA VAL A 221 1.05 5.97 -1.91
C VAL A 221 1.02 6.85 -3.16
N PHE A 222 0.75 6.25 -4.31
CA PHE A 222 0.56 6.97 -5.57
C PHE A 222 -0.88 7.44 -5.69
N ALA A 223 -1.10 8.75 -5.58
CA ALA A 223 -2.36 9.40 -5.86
C ALA A 223 -2.44 9.77 -7.35
N THR A 224 -3.47 9.26 -8.03
CA THR A 224 -3.73 9.53 -9.45
C THR A 224 -5.23 9.50 -9.70
N ASP A 225 -5.71 10.33 -10.63
CA ASP A 225 -7.06 10.28 -11.16
C ASP A 225 -7.20 9.27 -12.32
N SER A 226 -6.08 8.71 -12.78
CA SER A 226 -6.04 7.69 -13.82
C SER A 226 -6.61 6.35 -13.36
N GLU A 227 -7.83 6.05 -13.78
CA GLU A 227 -8.42 4.71 -13.60
C GLU A 227 -7.56 3.64 -14.29
N TYR A 228 -6.98 3.98 -15.46
CA TYR A 228 -6.08 3.09 -16.19
C TYR A 228 -4.89 2.65 -15.34
N VAL A 229 -4.30 3.54 -14.54
CA VAL A 229 -3.18 3.19 -13.67
C VAL A 229 -3.68 2.51 -12.40
N ALA A 230 -4.51 3.19 -11.62
CA ALA A 230 -4.87 2.75 -10.27
C ALA A 230 -5.59 1.39 -10.26
N VAL A 231 -6.54 1.17 -11.18
CA VAL A 231 -7.31 -0.09 -11.22
C VAL A 231 -6.47 -1.21 -11.82
N ASN A 232 -5.77 -0.98 -12.93
CA ASN A 232 -5.02 -2.06 -13.56
C ASN A 232 -3.83 -2.50 -12.70
N ALA A 233 -3.12 -1.56 -12.05
CA ALA A 233 -2.03 -1.87 -11.13
C ALA A 233 -2.50 -2.74 -9.95
N THR A 234 -3.70 -2.49 -9.42
CA THR A 234 -4.14 -3.14 -8.18
C THR A 234 -5.05 -4.36 -8.39
N GLU A 235 -5.72 -4.47 -9.55
CA GLU A 235 -6.72 -5.52 -9.79
C GLU A 235 -6.39 -6.44 -10.98
N ARG A 236 -5.69 -5.93 -12.01
CA ARG A 236 -5.50 -6.66 -13.27
C ARG A 236 -4.09 -7.20 -13.45
N ILE A 237 -3.07 -6.49 -12.99
CA ILE A 237 -1.66 -6.78 -13.28
C ILE A 237 -1.25 -8.20 -12.86
N LYS A 238 -1.76 -8.68 -11.71
CA LYS A 238 -1.53 -10.04 -11.23
C LYS A 238 -2.05 -11.10 -12.19
N ARG A 239 -3.25 -10.88 -12.75
CA ARG A 239 -3.83 -11.78 -13.74
C ARG A 239 -3.06 -11.69 -15.06
N TRP A 240 -2.69 -10.50 -15.50
CA TRP A 240 -1.92 -10.31 -16.73
C TRP A 240 -0.57 -11.02 -16.67
N GLU A 241 0.17 -10.91 -15.57
CA GLU A 241 1.43 -11.63 -15.41
C GLU A 241 1.21 -13.15 -15.44
N ALA A 242 0.19 -13.65 -14.72
CA ALA A 242 -0.16 -15.07 -14.70
C ALA A 242 -0.60 -15.62 -16.06
N THR A 243 -1.17 -14.79 -16.95
CA THR A 243 -1.59 -15.18 -18.30
C THR A 243 -0.54 -14.88 -19.38
N GLY A 244 0.71 -14.59 -18.99
CA GLY A 244 1.79 -14.29 -19.93
C GLY A 244 1.52 -13.00 -20.72
N TRP A 245 0.91 -12.02 -20.08
CA TRP A 245 0.58 -10.70 -20.60
C TRP A 245 -0.40 -10.68 -21.78
N LYS A 246 -1.36 -11.61 -21.76
CA LYS A 246 -2.43 -11.73 -22.75
C LYS A 246 -3.78 -11.39 -22.13
N LEU A 247 -4.61 -10.66 -22.87
CA LEU A 247 -6.00 -10.43 -22.53
C LEU A 247 -6.81 -11.73 -22.65
N ALA A 248 -7.98 -11.80 -22.02
CA ALA A 248 -8.86 -12.95 -22.18
C ALA A 248 -9.33 -13.05 -23.64
N SER A 249 -9.34 -14.26 -24.20
CA SER A 249 -9.97 -14.52 -25.51
C SER A 249 -11.45 -14.15 -25.44
N TYR A 250 -11.95 -13.49 -26.48
CA TYR A 250 -13.37 -13.16 -26.62
C TYR A 250 -13.91 -13.70 -27.94
N LYS A 251 -15.01 -14.47 -27.86
CA LYS A 251 -15.73 -15.06 -29.02
C LYS A 251 -14.80 -15.76 -30.03
N GLY A 252 -13.91 -16.63 -29.54
CA GLY A 252 -13.03 -17.43 -30.39
C GLY A 252 -11.87 -16.68 -31.06
N ARG A 253 -11.67 -15.39 -30.76
CA ARG A 253 -10.51 -14.63 -31.25
C ARG A 253 -9.25 -14.95 -30.45
N ALA A 254 -8.10 -14.92 -31.14
CA ALA A 254 -6.80 -15.05 -30.49
C ALA A 254 -6.65 -13.99 -29.37
N PRO A 255 -6.13 -14.35 -28.18
CA PRO A 255 -5.84 -13.41 -27.11
C PRO A 255 -4.95 -12.26 -27.58
N GLU A 256 -5.44 -11.04 -27.48
CA GLU A 256 -4.63 -9.86 -27.78
C GLU A 256 -3.61 -9.59 -26.66
N PRO A 257 -2.43 -9.06 -27.00
CA PRO A 257 -1.46 -8.61 -26.00
C PRO A 257 -2.05 -7.47 -25.16
N VAL A 258 -1.73 -7.45 -23.86
CA VAL A 258 -2.02 -6.29 -23.00
C VAL A 258 -1.29 -5.06 -23.56
N LYS A 259 -1.92 -3.88 -23.54
CA LYS A 259 -1.28 -2.63 -23.98
C LYS A 259 -0.27 -2.13 -22.94
N ASN A 260 0.81 -1.47 -23.38
CA ASN A 260 1.88 -0.93 -22.53
C ASN A 260 2.58 -1.97 -21.65
N GLN A 261 2.69 -3.22 -22.12
CA GLN A 261 3.32 -4.33 -21.38
C GLN A 261 4.73 -4.03 -20.90
N ASP A 262 5.51 -3.35 -21.72
CA ASP A 262 6.87 -2.93 -21.43
C ASP A 262 6.94 -2.08 -20.15
N LEU A 263 6.05 -1.10 -20.01
CA LEU A 263 5.96 -0.27 -18.82
C LEU A 263 5.37 -1.03 -17.62
N TRP A 264 4.36 -1.87 -17.82
CA TRP A 264 3.81 -2.67 -16.71
C TRP A 264 4.82 -3.67 -16.13
N LYS A 265 5.64 -4.29 -17.00
CA LYS A 265 6.75 -5.16 -16.57
C LYS A 265 7.79 -4.36 -15.80
N LEU A 266 8.19 -3.19 -16.29
CA LEU A 266 9.11 -2.30 -15.59
C LEU A 266 8.57 -1.86 -14.22
N LEU A 267 7.28 -1.51 -14.15
CA LEU A 267 6.61 -1.17 -12.89
C LEU A 267 6.74 -2.32 -11.87
N LEU A 268 6.46 -3.56 -12.27
CA LEU A 268 6.57 -4.72 -11.38
C LEU A 268 8.01 -4.96 -10.91
N ILE A 269 9.00 -4.77 -11.78
CA ILE A 269 10.42 -4.89 -11.41
C ILE A 269 10.76 -3.89 -10.29
N LEU A 270 10.41 -2.62 -10.47
CA LEU A 270 10.70 -1.56 -9.49
C LEU A 270 9.95 -1.78 -8.17
N ILE A 271 8.68 -2.20 -8.22
CA ILE A 271 7.89 -2.51 -7.01
C ILE A 271 8.50 -3.69 -6.24
N ARG A 272 9.04 -4.70 -6.94
CA ARG A 272 9.68 -5.85 -6.31
C ARG A 272 11.00 -5.49 -5.65
N GLN A 273 11.82 -4.67 -6.30
CA GLN A 273 13.05 -4.14 -5.72
C GLN A 273 12.76 -3.36 -4.43
N LEU A 274 11.85 -2.39 -4.49
CA LEU A 274 11.43 -1.64 -3.30
C LEU A 274 10.86 -2.55 -2.22
N ARG A 275 10.15 -3.62 -2.60
CA ARG A 275 9.63 -4.59 -1.63
C ARG A 275 10.74 -5.36 -0.92
N GLU A 276 11.79 -5.75 -1.64
CA GLU A 276 12.98 -6.40 -1.06
C GLU A 276 13.66 -5.47 -0.05
N ASP A 277 13.63 -4.16 -0.31
CA ASP A 277 14.10 -3.12 0.60
C ASP A 277 13.11 -2.76 1.73
N GLY A 278 11.95 -3.44 1.79
CA GLY A 278 10.95 -3.27 2.83
C GLY A 278 10.04 -2.05 2.65
N VAL A 279 9.91 -1.55 1.42
CA VAL A 279 9.03 -0.46 1.01
C VAL A 279 7.82 -1.01 0.25
N ASN A 280 6.64 -0.59 0.64
CA ASN A 280 5.39 -0.92 -0.04
C ASN A 280 4.99 0.11 -1.05
N VAL A 281 4.29 -0.34 -2.09
CA VAL A 281 3.65 0.54 -3.06
C VAL A 281 2.15 0.32 -3.04
N ALA A 282 1.41 1.41 -2.87
CA ALA A 282 -0.04 1.43 -2.92
C ALA A 282 -0.53 2.49 -3.91
N PHE A 283 -1.69 2.25 -4.53
CA PHE A 283 -2.33 3.21 -5.42
C PHE A 283 -3.65 3.71 -4.81
N TRP A 284 -3.82 5.02 -4.80
CA TRP A 284 -5.04 5.68 -4.44
C TRP A 284 -5.63 6.36 -5.68
N ARG A 285 -6.74 5.81 -6.19
CA ARG A 285 -7.55 6.51 -7.18
C ARG A 285 -8.24 7.69 -6.49
N ILE A 286 -7.91 8.91 -6.90
CA ILE A 286 -8.49 10.15 -6.38
C ILE A 286 -9.32 10.86 -7.46
N PRO A 287 -10.31 11.69 -7.08
CA PRO A 287 -10.96 12.61 -8.01
C PRO A 287 -9.95 13.60 -8.63
N ARG A 288 -10.21 14.07 -9.85
CA ARG A 288 -9.30 14.95 -10.60
C ARG A 288 -9.07 16.29 -9.91
N GLU A 289 -10.10 16.82 -9.24
CA GLU A 289 -10.06 18.04 -8.43
C GLU A 289 -9.09 17.93 -7.24
N TRP A 290 -8.67 16.72 -6.86
CA TRP A 290 -7.65 16.52 -5.83
C TRP A 290 -6.24 16.39 -6.41
N ASN A 291 -6.12 16.21 -7.74
CA ASN A 291 -4.87 16.05 -8.48
C ASN A 291 -4.44 17.31 -9.24
N GLU A 292 -5.04 18.46 -8.95
CA GLU A 292 -4.81 19.73 -9.66
C GLU A 292 -3.32 20.11 -9.78
N ARG A 293 -2.53 19.81 -8.75
CA ARG A 293 -1.08 20.08 -8.74
C ARG A 293 -0.38 19.33 -9.87
N ALA A 294 -0.62 18.03 -10.04
CA ALA A 294 0.04 17.24 -11.08
C ALA A 294 -0.47 17.61 -12.48
N ASP A 295 -1.79 17.84 -12.61
CA ASP A 295 -2.46 18.25 -13.86
C ASP A 295 -1.89 19.56 -14.44
N GLU A 296 -1.64 20.55 -13.59
CA GLU A 296 -1.07 21.83 -14.04
C GLU A 296 0.32 21.66 -14.66
N PHE A 297 1.16 20.79 -14.08
CA PHE A 297 2.54 20.59 -14.53
C PHE A 297 2.63 19.74 -15.78
N VAL A 298 1.70 18.79 -15.96
CA VAL A 298 1.64 17.93 -17.14
C VAL A 298 1.31 18.71 -18.40
N LYS A 299 0.37 19.65 -18.34
CA LYS A 299 0.01 20.50 -19.50
C LYS A 299 1.22 21.23 -20.05
N LYS A 300 2.07 21.73 -19.17
CA LYS A 300 3.33 22.42 -19.51
C LYS A 300 4.46 21.48 -19.96
N GLY A 301 4.36 20.17 -19.71
CA GLY A 301 5.35 19.17 -20.12
C GLY A 301 5.01 18.43 -21.41
N ALA A 302 3.74 18.50 -21.85
CA ALA A 302 3.26 17.93 -23.09
C ALA A 302 3.43 18.87 -24.30
N GLU A 303 3.58 20.18 -24.05
CA GLU A 303 4.00 21.20 -25.02
C GLU A 303 5.49 21.07 -25.35
#